data_AF-A0A7V2FYE6-F1
#
_entry.id   AF-A0A7V2FYE6-F1
#
_cell.length_a   1.000
_cell.length_b   1.000
_cell.length_c   1.000
_cell.angle_alpha   90.00
_cell.angle_beta   90.00
_cell.angle_gamma   90.00
#
_symmetry.space_group_name_H-M   'P 1'
#
loop_
_entity.id
_entity.type
_entity.pdbx_description
1 polymer ?
#
loop_
_entity_poly.entity_id
_entity_poly.type
_entity_poly.pdbx_seq_one_letter_code
_entity_poly.pdbx_strand_id
1 'polypeptide(L)'
;MAAYPDLEKGRFMVVADFEAAEQQSMFAAVGGPEISQPRITTRRARDETGAGSLEMSFEAQTAAIAAVSDPSARWSLPRDWSGYQMLMMSIHSPRPLSTLRITVRGSEPERCFVQERIPLREGWNLIHLDCGEMAHALDPKDIRRLEWSVTGLEEPLVMHLDDLILVDNTNPLCGSPDGEPGDLYVVHQGRRIRLGAVARFELVFHRGLIAAWYDLGTDPHRASNLIAAAALGPMPVLLPPAEAGRLSFDPVDQWAVLGPASTVRQVVLEASAFRAVIAAEWTWSGQPADAKQPEAGPRLSWRYTVYPSGRVFVLAECPTQTASWQADNLGLAVFCDGAKAFAPPMVITQPDAVFGLISRNPPKCADLLVVPARLDAAQVQPIHASNDSRLGVILLGGPVVRPIQRWAQLLVFWPPDLDTELAVRPVAADYQRPGTPAVEWGKLILTDPGDLDNDGYNETEGVFVLAPQDNSLRATFNPDSRLRFDPIVKLLDTAHQEVWIYANGRIVRDMARSAGGDVLARIGQTIDQPVLIEAHCQDRSDRPGAGTGSRAHGP
;
A
#
# COMPACT_ATOMS: atom_id res chain seq x y z
N MET A 1 26.60 2.85 12.90
CA MET A 1 25.78 2.92 11.66
C MET A 1 25.40 1.55 11.10
N ALA A 2 26.29 0.55 11.07
CA ALA A 2 25.93 -0.81 10.60
C ALA A 2 24.76 -1.47 11.36
N ALA A 3 24.50 -1.06 12.61
CA ALA A 3 23.39 -1.57 13.43
C ALA A 3 21.99 -1.10 12.97
N TYR A 4 21.90 -0.01 12.19
CA TYR A 4 20.63 0.60 11.77
C TYR A 4 20.66 1.00 10.30
N PRO A 5 20.29 0.09 9.37
CA PRO A 5 20.23 0.38 7.93
C PRO A 5 19.34 1.59 7.59
N ASP A 6 18.29 1.83 8.38
CA ASP A 6 17.36 2.95 8.18
C ASP A 6 18.01 4.34 8.35
N LEU A 7 19.18 4.43 9.00
CA LEU A 7 19.89 5.69 9.20
C LEU A 7 20.82 6.05 8.03
N GLU A 8 21.07 5.14 7.08
CA GLU A 8 22.07 5.35 6.03
C GLU A 8 21.70 6.47 5.05
N LYS A 9 20.41 6.73 4.85
CA LYS A 9 19.90 7.54 3.73
C LYS A 9 19.14 8.79 4.16
N GLY A 10 18.97 8.99 5.46
CA GLY A 10 18.00 9.92 6.00
C GLY A 10 18.58 10.89 7.02
N ARG A 11 17.91 12.03 7.16
CA ARG A 11 18.06 12.88 8.34
C ARG A 11 17.48 12.13 9.54
N PHE A 12 18.20 12.11 10.65
CA PHE A 12 17.71 11.53 11.90
C PHE A 12 18.01 12.45 13.07
N MET A 13 17.34 12.21 14.19
CA MET A 13 17.55 12.87 15.46
C MET A 13 17.59 11.81 16.55
N VAL A 14 18.73 11.73 17.24
CA VAL A 14 18.86 10.93 18.45
C VAL A 14 18.15 11.69 19.56
N VAL A 15 17.04 11.13 20.04
CA VAL A 15 16.27 11.66 21.17
C VAL A 15 16.93 11.24 22.49
N ALA A 16 17.41 10.01 22.58
CA ALA A 16 18.25 9.53 23.68
C ALA A 16 19.04 8.28 23.24
N ASP A 17 20.34 8.26 23.52
CA ASP A 17 21.26 7.13 23.36
C ASP A 17 21.77 6.60 24.71
N PHE A 18 21.36 7.23 25.82
CA PHE A 18 21.68 6.91 27.20
C PHE A 18 23.17 6.98 27.56
N GLU A 19 23.97 7.69 26.76
CA GLU A 19 25.40 7.91 27.02
C GLU A 19 25.68 9.08 27.98
N ALA A 20 24.68 9.95 28.21
CA ALA A 20 24.77 11.09 29.11
C ALA A 20 23.76 10.98 30.27
N ALA A 21 24.23 11.13 31.51
CA ALA A 21 23.39 11.02 32.71
C ALA A 21 22.22 12.02 32.72
N GLU A 22 22.40 13.20 32.12
CA GLU A 22 21.37 14.22 32.01
C GLU A 22 20.14 13.75 31.20
N GLN A 23 20.29 12.76 30.31
CA GLN A 23 19.15 12.24 29.55
C GLN A 23 18.12 11.55 30.43
N GLN A 24 18.52 11.04 31.61
CA GLN A 24 17.60 10.42 32.57
C GLN A 24 16.50 11.40 33.01
N SER A 25 16.78 12.71 33.08
CA SER A 25 15.79 13.70 33.55
C SER A 25 14.57 13.84 32.63
N MET A 26 14.65 13.32 31.40
CA MET A 26 13.52 13.27 30.47
C MET A 26 12.48 12.21 30.87
N PHE A 27 12.86 11.23 31.67
CA PHE A 27 12.05 10.05 31.98
C PHE A 27 11.57 10.04 33.42
N ALA A 28 10.30 9.66 33.62
CA ALA A 28 9.71 9.52 34.94
C ALA A 28 8.79 8.30 35.00
N ALA A 29 8.71 7.68 36.18
CA ALA A 29 7.67 6.69 36.45
C ALA A 29 6.31 7.36 36.66
N VAL A 30 5.25 6.69 36.18
CA VAL A 30 3.87 7.14 36.20
C VAL A 30 3.04 6.09 36.92
N GLY A 31 2.24 6.51 37.92
CA GLY A 31 1.34 5.63 38.67
C GLY A 31 1.43 5.74 40.20
N GLY A 32 2.30 6.60 40.75
CA GLY A 32 2.38 6.91 42.17
C GLY A 32 3.83 7.08 42.67
N PRO A 33 4.03 7.61 43.89
CA PRO A 33 5.37 7.86 44.45
C PRO A 33 6.13 6.58 44.81
N GLU A 34 5.45 5.43 44.87
CA GLU A 34 6.05 4.15 45.26
C GLU A 34 6.72 3.41 44.08
N ILE A 35 6.58 3.91 42.84
CA ILE A 35 7.14 3.25 41.66
C ILE A 35 8.62 3.65 41.49
N SER A 36 9.48 2.65 41.35
CA SER A 36 10.90 2.83 41.04
C SER A 36 11.11 3.75 39.83
N GLN A 37 11.89 4.82 40.03
CA GLN A 37 12.22 5.76 38.96
C GLN A 37 13.17 5.11 37.93
N PRO A 38 12.99 5.42 36.64
CA PRO A 38 13.88 4.92 35.60
C PRO A 38 15.29 5.47 35.80
N ARG A 39 16.30 4.65 35.52
CA ARG A 39 17.72 5.02 35.70
C ARG A 39 18.59 4.55 34.56
N ILE A 40 19.59 5.35 34.20
CA ILE A 40 20.59 4.92 33.23
C ILE A 40 21.51 3.89 33.89
N THR A 41 21.81 2.82 33.17
CA THR A 41 22.64 1.70 33.63
C THR A 41 23.51 1.18 32.49
N THR A 42 24.65 0.60 32.83
CA THR A 42 25.48 -0.15 31.88
C THR A 42 25.07 -1.62 31.79
N ARG A 43 24.16 -2.08 32.65
CA ARG A 43 23.64 -3.44 32.60
C ARG A 43 22.83 -3.64 31.33
N ARG A 44 23.07 -4.75 30.65
CA ARG A 44 22.40 -5.12 29.40
C ARG A 44 22.58 -4.11 28.27
N ALA A 45 23.51 -3.16 28.38
CA ALA A 45 23.84 -2.24 27.29
C ALA A 45 24.18 -3.01 26.00
N ARG A 46 23.89 -2.39 24.87
CA ARG A 46 24.15 -2.99 23.57
C ARG A 46 25.51 -2.50 23.08
N ASP A 47 26.53 -3.35 23.21
CA ASP A 47 27.94 -3.02 22.87
C ASP A 47 28.13 -2.45 21.45
N GLU A 48 27.21 -2.73 20.53
CA GLU A 48 27.21 -2.24 19.14
C GLU A 48 26.82 -0.75 19.02
N THR A 49 26.08 -0.21 19.99
CA THR A 49 25.43 1.11 19.94
C THR A 49 25.87 2.03 21.07
N GLY A 50 26.34 1.48 22.20
CA GLY A 50 26.78 2.29 23.34
C GLY A 50 27.08 1.48 24.60
N ALA A 51 27.39 2.20 25.68
CA ALA A 51 27.62 1.64 27.01
C ALA A 51 26.43 1.85 27.96
N GLY A 52 25.44 2.69 27.59
CA GLY A 52 24.27 3.01 28.39
C GLY A 52 22.98 2.32 27.94
N SER A 53 22.01 2.20 28.85
CA SER A 53 20.60 1.93 28.56
C SER A 53 19.74 2.45 29.71
N LEU A 54 18.46 2.71 29.48
CA LEU A 54 17.51 3.08 30.51
C LEU A 54 16.83 1.83 31.11
N GLU A 55 17.07 1.56 32.39
CA GLU A 55 16.37 0.53 33.15
C GLU A 55 14.95 1.02 33.49
N MET A 56 13.94 0.25 33.08
CA MET A 56 12.52 0.53 33.27
C MET A 56 11.88 -0.56 34.12
N SER A 57 11.39 -0.20 35.30
CA SER A 57 10.74 -1.13 36.23
C SER A 57 9.22 -1.00 36.18
N PHE A 58 8.54 -2.12 35.97
CA PHE A 58 7.08 -2.24 35.95
C PHE A 58 6.66 -3.15 37.11
N GLU A 59 6.35 -2.54 38.25
CA GLU A 59 6.04 -3.25 39.51
C GLU A 59 4.55 -3.55 39.68
N ALA A 60 3.68 -2.85 38.94
CA ALA A 60 2.23 -3.00 38.99
C ALA A 60 1.62 -2.85 37.58
N GLN A 61 0.39 -3.31 37.39
CA GLN A 61 -0.33 -3.20 36.11
C GLN A 61 -0.61 -1.75 35.68
N THR A 62 -0.59 -0.81 36.62
CA THR A 62 -0.76 0.62 36.36
C THR A 62 0.57 1.34 36.15
N ALA A 63 1.71 0.65 36.30
CA ALA A 63 3.02 1.27 36.14
C ALA A 63 3.27 1.58 34.67
N ALA A 64 3.69 2.81 34.40
CA ALA A 64 4.18 3.22 33.11
C ALA A 64 5.46 4.07 33.27
N ILE A 65 6.30 4.06 32.26
CA ILE A 65 7.44 4.98 32.15
C ILE A 65 7.10 5.99 31.07
N ALA A 66 7.34 7.27 31.32
CA ALA A 66 7.07 8.32 30.36
C ALA A 66 8.30 9.20 30.12
N ALA A 67 8.59 9.44 28.84
CA ALA A 67 9.41 10.56 28.40
C ALA A 67 8.52 11.80 28.23
N VAL A 68 8.94 12.95 28.76
CA VAL A 68 8.13 14.18 28.78
C VAL A 68 8.88 15.34 28.11
N SER A 69 8.14 16.17 27.37
CA SER A 69 8.65 17.42 26.83
C SER A 69 8.62 18.52 27.89
N ASP A 70 9.78 18.87 28.43
CA ASP A 70 9.98 20.02 29.31
C ASP A 70 10.89 21.07 28.63
N PRO A 71 10.37 22.24 28.25
CA PRO A 71 11.15 23.26 27.56
C PRO A 71 12.16 23.95 28.47
N SER A 72 12.07 23.76 29.80
CA SER A 72 13.03 24.28 30.78
C SER A 72 14.17 23.30 31.05
N ALA A 73 14.02 22.02 30.68
CA ALA A 73 15.04 21.01 30.86
C ALA A 73 16.12 21.13 29.79
N ARG A 74 17.38 20.88 30.20
CA ARG A 74 18.53 20.85 29.28
C ARG A 74 18.40 19.74 28.23
N TRP A 75 17.78 18.63 28.59
CA TRP A 75 17.44 17.52 27.69
C TRP A 75 15.97 17.18 27.86
N SER A 76 15.21 17.13 26.77
CA SER A 76 13.77 16.90 26.81
C SER A 76 13.28 16.23 25.54
N LEU A 77 12.06 15.67 25.60
CA LEU A 77 11.43 15.09 24.43
C LEU A 77 11.16 16.19 23.39
N PRO A 78 11.67 16.06 22.15
CA PRO A 78 11.38 16.99 21.07
C PRO A 78 9.88 17.06 20.83
N ARG A 79 9.36 18.27 20.61
CA ARG A 79 7.92 18.48 20.36
C ARG A 79 7.53 18.23 18.91
N ASP A 80 8.35 18.69 17.98
CA ASP A 80 8.03 18.64 16.56
C ASP A 80 8.64 17.39 15.92
N TRP A 81 7.78 16.42 15.60
CA TRP A 81 8.11 15.19 14.90
C TRP A 81 7.71 15.24 13.43
N SER A 82 7.15 16.36 12.94
CA SER A 82 6.59 16.45 11.59
C SER A 82 7.61 16.29 10.46
N GLY A 83 8.90 16.47 10.76
CA GLY A 83 10.02 16.24 9.84
C GLY A 83 10.48 14.78 9.74
N TYR A 84 9.88 13.85 10.50
CA TYR A 84 10.32 12.46 10.60
C TYR A 84 9.19 11.50 10.24
N GLN A 85 9.53 10.35 9.67
CA GLN A 85 8.56 9.35 9.21
C GLN A 85 8.47 8.15 10.16
N MET A 86 9.49 7.96 11.01
CA MET A 86 9.60 6.79 11.87
C MET A 86 10.23 7.14 13.21
N LEU A 87 9.68 6.57 14.29
CA LEU A 87 10.32 6.50 15.60
C LEU A 87 10.87 5.09 15.77
N MET A 88 12.17 5.00 16.03
CA MET A 88 12.91 3.76 16.28
C MET A 88 13.28 3.68 17.76
N MET A 89 13.22 2.48 18.32
CA MET A 89 13.72 2.20 19.66
C MET A 89 14.13 0.75 19.83
N SER A 90 15.19 0.51 20.59
CA SER A 90 15.60 -0.82 21.01
C SER A 90 15.06 -1.10 22.41
N ILE A 91 14.35 -2.22 22.61
CA ILE A 91 13.86 -2.64 23.93
C ILE A 91 14.32 -4.06 24.24
N HIS A 92 15.07 -4.21 25.33
CA HIS A 92 15.43 -5.50 25.89
C HIS A 92 14.31 -6.00 26.79
N SER A 93 13.75 -7.17 26.46
CA SER A 93 12.83 -7.88 27.35
C SER A 93 13.52 -9.10 27.98
N PRO A 94 13.39 -9.34 29.29
CA PRO A 94 13.96 -10.52 29.94
C PRO A 94 13.19 -11.81 29.64
N ARG A 95 12.00 -11.72 29.03
CA ARG A 95 11.16 -12.85 28.61
C ARG A 95 10.24 -12.45 27.46
N PRO A 96 9.63 -13.38 26.73
CA PRO A 96 8.63 -13.04 25.72
C PRO A 96 7.43 -12.31 26.34
N LEU A 97 6.92 -11.28 25.65
CA LEU A 97 5.76 -10.48 26.06
C LEU A 97 4.89 -10.16 24.84
N SER A 98 3.58 -10.04 25.03
CA SER A 98 2.63 -9.61 23.98
C SER A 98 1.80 -8.40 24.40
N THR A 99 2.14 -7.79 25.53
CA THR A 99 1.32 -6.80 26.22
C THR A 99 2.00 -5.43 26.37
N LEU A 100 3.15 -5.22 25.73
CA LEU A 100 3.75 -3.88 25.66
C LEU A 100 2.79 -2.95 24.91
N ARG A 101 2.52 -1.81 25.51
CA ARG A 101 1.74 -0.71 24.96
C ARG A 101 2.61 0.54 24.92
N ILE A 102 2.61 1.22 23.78
CA ILE A 102 3.24 2.53 23.62
C ILE A 102 2.15 3.56 23.35
N THR A 103 2.18 4.66 24.09
CA THR A 103 1.22 5.78 23.94
C THR A 103 1.96 7.08 23.68
N VAL A 104 1.54 7.82 22.66
CA VAL A 104 2.04 9.15 22.34
C VAL A 104 0.92 10.16 22.50
N ARG A 105 1.20 11.28 23.16
CA ARG A 105 0.21 12.33 23.46
C ARG A 105 0.70 13.69 23.02
N GLY A 106 -0.21 14.47 22.45
CA GLY A 106 -0.01 15.90 22.22
C GLY A 106 -0.45 16.77 23.41
N SER A 107 -0.62 18.07 23.19
CA SER A 107 -1.21 18.96 24.19
C SER A 107 -2.71 18.72 24.41
N GLU A 108 -3.43 18.28 23.38
CA GLU A 108 -4.84 17.91 23.45
C GLU A 108 -4.98 16.51 24.09
N PRO A 109 -5.46 16.38 25.34
CA PRO A 109 -5.38 15.11 26.08
C PRO A 109 -6.20 13.97 25.46
N GLU A 110 -7.29 14.32 24.76
CA GLU A 110 -8.18 13.38 24.08
C GLU A 110 -7.57 12.80 22.80
N ARG A 111 -6.57 13.49 22.22
CA ARG A 111 -5.87 13.04 21.02
C ARG A 111 -4.58 12.33 21.41
N CYS A 112 -4.60 11.00 21.32
CA CYS A 112 -3.44 10.18 21.56
C CYS A 112 -3.32 9.09 20.50
N PHE A 113 -2.09 8.78 20.14
CA PHE A 113 -1.76 7.59 19.39
C PHE A 113 -1.44 6.48 20.38
N VAL A 114 -2.01 5.29 20.17
CA VAL A 114 -1.75 4.12 21.00
C VAL A 114 -1.40 2.95 20.10
N GLN A 115 -0.19 2.42 20.27
CA GLN A 115 0.18 1.12 19.75
C GLN A 115 0.02 0.10 20.86
N GLU A 116 -0.99 -0.76 20.75
CA GLU A 116 -1.22 -1.84 21.70
C GLU A 116 -0.55 -3.14 21.26
N ARG A 117 -0.33 -4.03 22.24
CA ARG A 117 0.07 -5.43 22.06
C ARG A 117 1.32 -5.62 21.19
N ILE A 118 2.36 -4.82 21.43
CA ILE A 118 3.65 -4.99 20.74
C ILE A 118 4.29 -6.28 21.25
N PRO A 119 4.50 -7.30 20.39
CA PRO A 119 5.18 -8.50 20.81
C PRO A 119 6.67 -8.23 20.96
N LEU A 120 7.24 -8.67 22.09
CA LEU A 120 8.67 -8.66 22.37
C LEU A 120 9.14 -10.09 22.53
N ARG A 121 10.26 -10.42 21.90
CA ARG A 121 11.03 -11.63 22.19
C ARG A 121 11.91 -11.40 23.43
N GLU A 122 12.38 -12.48 24.01
CA GLU A 122 13.49 -12.40 24.96
C GLU A 122 14.73 -11.80 24.27
N GLY A 123 15.43 -10.90 24.97
CA GLY A 123 16.56 -10.15 24.43
C GLY A 123 16.15 -8.81 23.81
N TRP A 124 17.01 -8.28 22.95
CA TRP A 124 16.84 -6.98 22.29
C TRP A 124 15.87 -7.04 21.11
N ASN A 125 14.91 -6.12 21.09
CA ASN A 125 13.90 -5.97 20.04
C ASN A 125 13.99 -4.57 19.44
N LEU A 126 14.09 -4.48 18.10
CA LEU A 126 14.00 -3.20 17.40
C LEU A 126 12.53 -2.91 17.05
N ILE A 127 11.98 -1.87 17.67
CA ILE A 127 10.61 -1.41 17.46
C ILE A 127 10.63 -0.21 16.52
N HIS A 128 9.71 -0.23 15.55
CA HIS A 128 9.48 0.90 14.65
C HIS A 128 8.01 1.33 14.77
N LEU A 129 7.79 2.61 15.07
CA LEU A 129 6.48 3.26 15.05
C LEU A 129 6.43 4.23 13.87
N ASP A 130 5.37 4.14 13.07
CA ASP A 130 5.18 4.99 11.89
C ASP A 130 4.62 6.36 12.33
N CYS A 131 5.40 7.44 12.14
CA CYS A 131 4.97 8.79 12.54
C CYS A 131 3.80 9.30 11.71
N GLY A 132 3.64 8.80 10.49
CA GLY A 132 2.46 9.09 9.69
C GLY A 132 1.19 8.47 10.29
N GLU A 133 1.28 7.29 10.91
CA GLU A 133 0.13 6.67 11.60
C GLU A 133 -0.25 7.51 12.82
N MET A 134 0.74 7.98 13.56
CA MET A 134 0.56 8.91 14.68
C MET A 134 -0.11 10.21 14.24
N ALA A 135 0.25 10.74 13.06
CA ALA A 135 -0.31 11.98 12.52
C ALA A 135 -1.81 11.92 12.19
N HIS A 136 -2.41 10.73 12.11
CA HIS A 136 -3.87 10.59 12.00
C HIS A 136 -4.58 10.73 13.35
N ALA A 137 -3.89 10.47 14.47
CA ALA A 137 -4.47 10.48 15.80
C ALA A 137 -4.17 11.78 16.58
N LEU A 138 -3.07 12.48 16.25
CA LEU A 138 -2.63 13.71 16.92
C LEU A 138 -1.79 14.60 15.98
N ASP A 139 -1.54 15.85 16.37
CA ASP A 139 -0.64 16.75 15.62
C ASP A 139 0.83 16.38 15.89
N PRO A 140 1.58 15.91 14.87
CA PRO A 140 2.99 15.55 15.05
C PRO A 140 3.88 16.76 15.37
N LYS A 141 3.43 18.00 15.20
CA LYS A 141 4.19 19.20 15.58
C LYS A 141 4.20 19.47 17.08
N ASP A 142 3.35 18.77 17.84
CA ASP A 142 3.11 19.07 19.23
C ASP A 142 3.12 17.85 20.16
N ILE A 143 4.16 17.02 20.07
CA ILE A 143 4.35 15.86 20.95
C ILE A 143 4.78 16.29 22.34
N ARG A 144 4.05 15.85 23.36
CA ARG A 144 4.31 16.22 24.76
C ARG A 144 4.77 15.05 25.62
N ARG A 145 4.36 13.83 25.26
CA ARG A 145 4.63 12.64 26.06
C ARG A 145 4.69 11.40 25.20
N LEU A 146 5.68 10.56 25.48
CA LEU A 146 5.82 9.19 24.97
C LEU A 146 5.87 8.26 26.18
N GLU A 147 5.00 7.25 26.21
CA GLU A 147 4.80 6.40 27.38
C GLU A 147 4.85 4.92 27.01
N TRP A 148 5.52 4.13 27.85
CA TRP A 148 5.56 2.67 27.78
C TRP A 148 4.81 2.10 28.98
N SER A 149 3.91 1.17 28.75
CA SER A 149 3.21 0.41 29.78
C SER A 149 3.10 -1.05 29.40
N VAL A 150 2.90 -1.93 30.38
CA VAL A 150 2.72 -3.37 30.15
C VAL A 150 1.43 -3.80 30.85
N THR A 151 0.48 -4.32 30.08
CA THR A 151 -0.79 -4.79 30.63
C THR A 151 -0.70 -6.26 31.05
N GLY A 152 -1.52 -6.66 32.02
CA GLY A 152 -1.62 -8.06 32.45
C GLY A 152 -0.36 -8.65 33.10
N LEU A 153 0.46 -7.83 33.75
CA LEU A 153 1.60 -8.31 34.53
C LEU A 153 1.13 -9.11 35.75
N GLU A 154 1.61 -10.35 35.87
CA GLU A 154 1.45 -11.21 37.06
C GLU A 154 2.61 -11.04 38.04
N GLU A 155 3.79 -10.66 37.54
CA GLU A 155 5.03 -10.48 38.30
C GLU A 155 5.74 -9.19 37.85
N PRO A 156 6.53 -8.54 38.73
CA PRO A 156 7.35 -7.39 38.37
C PRO A 156 8.26 -7.68 37.17
N LEU A 157 8.42 -6.67 36.32
CA LEU A 157 9.19 -6.77 35.09
C LEU A 157 10.19 -5.62 35.01
N VAL A 158 11.45 -5.94 34.70
CA VAL A 158 12.48 -4.94 34.38
C VAL A 158 12.85 -5.09 32.91
N MET A 159 12.66 -4.03 32.14
CA MET A 159 13.08 -3.92 30.75
C MET A 159 14.19 -2.88 30.62
N HIS A 160 14.92 -2.92 29.50
CA HIS A 160 15.88 -1.87 29.17
C HIS A 160 15.49 -1.21 27.84
N LEU A 161 15.52 0.11 27.79
CA LEU A 161 15.33 0.91 26.57
C LEU A 161 16.69 1.44 26.14
N ASP A 162 16.97 1.35 24.85
CA ASP A 162 18.15 1.92 24.21
C ASP A 162 17.77 2.57 22.87
N ASP A 163 18.56 3.53 22.41
CA ASP A 163 18.44 4.24 21.13
C ASP A 163 17.02 4.71 20.78
N LEU A 164 16.56 5.79 21.40
CA LEU A 164 15.34 6.47 20.96
C LEU A 164 15.66 7.43 19.82
N ILE A 165 15.25 7.12 18.60
CA ILE A 165 15.68 7.84 17.39
C ILE A 165 14.48 8.19 16.50
N LEU A 166 14.38 9.45 16.09
CA LEU A 166 13.46 9.88 15.03
C LEU A 166 14.19 9.88 13.69
N VAL A 167 13.59 9.28 12.66
CA VAL A 167 14.22 9.07 11.35
C VAL A 167 13.31 9.54 10.23
N ASP A 168 13.87 10.33 9.32
CA ASP A 168 13.31 10.64 8.02
C ASP A 168 13.85 9.64 7.00
N ASN A 169 13.25 8.45 6.96
CA ASN A 169 13.62 7.38 6.03
C ASN A 169 12.88 7.51 4.68
N THR A 170 12.62 8.76 4.25
CA THR A 170 12.03 9.04 2.95
C THR A 170 13.00 8.60 1.84
N ASN A 171 12.54 7.71 0.96
CA ASN A 171 13.35 7.17 -0.13
C ASN A 171 12.57 7.26 -1.46
N PRO A 172 12.90 8.21 -2.35
CA PRO A 172 12.31 8.27 -3.68
C PRO A 172 12.77 7.05 -4.49
N LEU A 173 11.81 6.33 -5.08
CA LEU A 173 12.08 5.18 -5.95
C LEU A 173 12.02 5.55 -7.43
N CYS A 174 11.08 6.42 -7.80
CA CYS A 174 10.91 6.92 -9.16
C CYS A 174 10.23 8.28 -9.12
N GLY A 175 10.61 9.17 -10.05
CA GLY A 175 10.01 10.50 -10.18
C GLY A 175 10.20 11.38 -8.95
N SER A 176 9.47 12.50 -8.93
CA SER A 176 9.42 13.42 -7.79
C SER A 176 7.98 13.93 -7.61
N PRO A 177 7.48 14.10 -6.38
CA PRO A 177 6.20 14.77 -6.14
C PRO A 177 6.19 16.23 -6.61
N ASP A 178 7.37 16.82 -6.83
CA ASP A 178 7.56 18.19 -7.36
C ASP A 178 7.94 18.19 -8.86
N GLY A 179 7.65 17.09 -9.58
CA GLY A 179 7.92 16.93 -11.02
C GLY A 179 6.95 17.71 -11.94
N GLU A 180 6.93 17.38 -13.22
CA GLU A 180 6.01 18.00 -14.18
C GLU A 180 4.60 17.40 -14.06
N PRO A 181 3.53 18.16 -14.35
CA PRO A 181 2.16 17.66 -14.30
C PRO A 181 1.95 16.36 -15.11
N GLY A 182 1.49 15.31 -14.44
CA GLY A 182 1.29 13.98 -15.01
C GLY A 182 2.47 13.02 -14.85
N ASP A 183 3.63 13.48 -14.40
CA ASP A 183 4.76 12.60 -14.06
C ASP A 183 4.35 11.67 -12.91
N LEU A 184 4.59 10.37 -13.09
CA LEU A 184 4.39 9.39 -12.03
C LEU A 184 5.57 9.42 -11.06
N TYR A 185 5.27 9.43 -9.77
CA TYR A 185 6.28 9.30 -8.72
C TYR A 185 5.90 8.20 -7.73
N VAL A 186 6.94 7.60 -7.14
CA VAL A 186 6.83 6.59 -6.08
C VAL A 186 7.87 6.90 -5.02
N VAL A 187 7.43 7.06 -3.77
CA VAL A 187 8.27 7.40 -2.63
C VAL A 187 7.93 6.49 -1.46
N HIS A 188 8.94 5.84 -0.89
CA HIS A 188 8.80 5.22 0.42
C HIS A 188 8.91 6.29 1.51
N GLN A 189 7.97 6.29 2.46
CA GLN A 189 8.01 7.17 3.65
C GLN A 189 7.60 6.35 4.87
N GLY A 190 8.52 6.10 5.79
CA GLY A 190 8.22 5.24 6.94
C GLY A 190 7.84 3.84 6.48
N ARG A 191 6.66 3.36 6.92
CA ARG A 191 6.04 2.11 6.44
C ARG A 191 4.94 2.40 5.42
N ARG A 192 5.07 3.47 4.64
CA ARG A 192 4.09 3.87 3.62
C ARG A 192 4.76 3.93 2.26
N ILE A 193 3.96 3.70 1.23
CA ILE A 193 4.33 3.97 -0.15
C ILE A 193 3.41 5.07 -0.63
N ARG A 194 3.98 6.23 -0.95
CA ARG A 194 3.25 7.29 -1.63
C ARG A 194 3.47 7.15 -3.13
N LEU A 195 2.39 7.19 -3.86
CA LEU A 195 2.38 7.00 -5.29
C LEU A 195 1.37 7.98 -5.87
N GLY A 196 1.78 8.80 -6.82
CA GLY A 196 0.87 9.74 -7.47
C GLY A 196 1.33 10.12 -8.85
N ALA A 197 0.44 10.82 -9.56
CA ALA A 197 0.79 11.58 -10.74
C ALA A 197 0.66 13.07 -10.40
N VAL A 198 1.73 13.84 -10.63
CA VAL A 198 1.81 15.25 -10.21
C VAL A 198 0.61 16.03 -10.76
N ALA A 199 0.01 16.87 -9.91
CA ALA A 199 -1.17 17.68 -10.21
C ALA A 199 -2.43 16.90 -10.64
N ARG A 200 -2.48 15.57 -10.43
CA ARG A 200 -3.65 14.72 -10.71
C ARG A 200 -4.17 14.05 -9.45
N PHE A 201 -3.41 13.10 -8.90
CA PHE A 201 -3.83 12.31 -7.75
C PHE A 201 -2.62 11.81 -6.96
N GLU A 202 -2.84 11.49 -5.69
CA GLU A 202 -1.90 10.71 -4.87
C GLU A 202 -2.64 9.66 -4.07
N LEU A 203 -2.08 8.45 -4.05
CA LEU A 203 -2.48 7.32 -3.22
C LEU A 203 -1.37 7.04 -2.20
N VAL A 204 -1.76 6.78 -0.96
CA VAL A 204 -0.85 6.36 0.11
C VAL A 204 -1.20 4.94 0.50
N PHE A 205 -0.28 4.03 0.25
CA PHE A 205 -0.41 2.63 0.66
C PHE A 205 0.17 2.44 2.05
N HIS A 206 -0.59 1.82 2.93
CA HIS A 206 -0.15 1.42 4.25
C HIS A 206 -0.76 0.07 4.60
N ARG A 207 0.07 -0.82 5.15
CA ARG A 207 -0.32 -2.20 5.45
C ARG A 207 -0.98 -2.88 4.23
N GLY A 208 -0.48 -2.59 3.02
CA GLY A 208 -0.98 -3.21 1.80
C GLY A 208 -2.29 -2.70 1.24
N LEU A 209 -2.88 -1.66 1.83
CA LEU A 209 -4.13 -1.06 1.37
C LEU A 209 -3.95 0.42 1.06
N ILE A 210 -4.84 0.99 0.27
CA ILE A 210 -4.92 2.44 0.05
C ILE A 210 -5.50 3.09 1.30
N ALA A 211 -4.65 3.73 2.10
CA ALA A 211 -4.98 4.36 3.38
C ALA A 211 -5.25 5.87 3.26
N ALA A 212 -4.73 6.51 2.22
CA ALA A 212 -5.11 7.89 1.88
C ALA A 212 -5.20 8.09 0.37
N TRP A 213 -6.09 8.99 -0.03
CA TRP A 213 -6.25 9.46 -1.41
C TRP A 213 -6.41 10.98 -1.40
N TYR A 214 -5.60 11.64 -2.22
CA TYR A 214 -5.63 13.09 -2.40
C TYR A 214 -5.89 13.42 -3.87
N ASP A 215 -6.79 14.37 -4.10
CA ASP A 215 -7.02 15.02 -5.39
C ASP A 215 -6.04 16.17 -5.54
N LEU A 216 -4.88 15.91 -6.16
CA LEU A 216 -3.84 16.92 -6.30
C LEU A 216 -4.20 18.02 -7.31
N GLY A 217 -5.25 17.80 -8.13
CA GLY A 217 -5.75 18.81 -9.06
C GLY A 217 -6.47 19.94 -8.35
N THR A 218 -7.23 19.62 -7.29
CA THR A 218 -7.99 20.61 -6.50
C THR A 218 -7.36 20.92 -5.13
N ASP A 219 -6.55 20.01 -4.59
CA ASP A 219 -5.88 20.10 -3.29
C ASP A 219 -4.40 19.70 -3.41
N PRO A 220 -3.54 20.54 -4.02
CA PRO A 220 -2.12 20.24 -4.21
C PRO A 220 -1.34 20.14 -2.87
N HIS A 221 -1.90 20.68 -1.78
CA HIS A 221 -1.30 20.66 -0.46
C HIS A 221 -1.73 19.46 0.39
N ARG A 222 -2.60 18.58 -0.13
CA ARG A 222 -3.06 17.35 0.55
C ARG A 222 -3.75 17.66 1.88
N ALA A 223 -4.46 18.79 1.95
CA ALA A 223 -5.17 19.22 3.15
C ALA A 223 -6.32 18.28 3.51
N SER A 224 -6.91 17.59 2.53
CA SER A 224 -8.04 16.68 2.73
C SER A 224 -7.79 15.30 2.17
N ASN A 225 -7.62 14.32 3.06
CA ASN A 225 -7.77 12.91 2.70
C ASN A 225 -9.23 12.63 2.32
N LEU A 226 -9.46 12.02 1.15
CA LEU A 226 -10.78 11.65 0.63
C LEU A 226 -11.31 10.33 1.19
N ILE A 227 -10.47 9.62 1.94
CA ILE A 227 -10.78 8.37 2.62
C ILE A 227 -11.00 8.66 4.11
N ALA A 228 -11.91 7.91 4.74
CA ALA A 228 -12.17 7.99 6.18
C ALA A 228 -11.01 7.37 6.98
N ALA A 229 -11.18 7.19 8.29
CA ALA A 229 -10.15 6.57 9.13
C ALA A 229 -9.76 5.13 8.73
N ALA A 230 -10.63 4.43 7.99
CA ALA A 230 -10.37 3.09 7.46
C ALA A 230 -9.84 3.15 6.01
N ALA A 231 -9.16 2.11 5.55
CA ALA A 231 -8.65 2.05 4.18
C ALA A 231 -9.77 2.05 3.11
N LEU A 232 -9.47 2.55 1.91
CA LEU A 232 -10.39 2.59 0.77
C LEU A 232 -10.68 1.21 0.19
N GLY A 233 -9.74 0.26 0.28
CA GLY A 233 -9.86 -1.05 -0.33
C GLY A 233 -9.16 -1.15 -1.71
N PRO A 234 -9.49 -2.15 -2.53
CA PRO A 234 -10.50 -3.18 -2.30
C PRO A 234 -10.15 -4.09 -1.11
N MET A 235 -11.12 -4.28 -0.21
CA MET A 235 -10.98 -5.11 0.97
C MET A 235 -11.87 -6.36 0.86
N PRO A 236 -11.32 -7.58 0.93
CA PRO A 236 -12.13 -8.78 1.06
C PRO A 236 -12.96 -8.70 2.34
N VAL A 237 -14.26 -8.91 2.22
CA VAL A 237 -15.21 -8.84 3.34
C VAL A 237 -16.03 -10.12 3.43
N LEU A 238 -16.29 -10.57 4.65
CA LEU A 238 -17.22 -11.66 4.91
C LEU A 238 -18.65 -11.16 4.76
N LEU A 239 -19.40 -11.78 3.87
CA LEU A 239 -20.81 -11.45 3.67
C LEU A 239 -21.65 -12.26 4.65
N PRO A 240 -22.48 -11.62 5.49
CA PRO A 240 -23.37 -12.35 6.36
C PRO A 240 -24.45 -13.04 5.51
N PRO A 241 -25.15 -14.04 6.07
CA PRO A 241 -26.31 -14.63 5.41
C PRO A 241 -27.30 -13.54 4.98
N ALA A 242 -27.98 -13.73 3.85
CA ALA A 242 -28.86 -12.71 3.26
C ALA A 242 -29.92 -12.12 4.23
N GLU A 243 -30.26 -12.84 5.29
CA GLU A 243 -31.26 -12.47 6.29
C GLU A 243 -30.71 -11.59 7.44
N ALA A 244 -29.39 -11.46 7.58
CA ALA A 244 -28.78 -10.98 8.82
C ALA A 244 -28.65 -9.45 8.96
N GLY A 245 -28.98 -8.65 7.93
CA GLY A 245 -29.19 -7.19 8.02
C GLY A 245 -28.02 -6.35 8.58
N ARG A 246 -27.46 -5.48 7.72
CA ARG A 246 -26.32 -4.55 7.95
C ARG A 246 -24.95 -5.24 8.11
N LEU A 247 -24.03 -4.83 7.25
CA LEU A 247 -22.62 -5.24 7.26
C LEU A 247 -21.84 -4.33 8.23
N SER A 248 -21.19 -4.91 9.24
CA SER A 248 -20.16 -4.21 10.02
C SER A 248 -18.83 -4.33 9.31
N PHE A 249 -18.13 -3.21 9.08
CA PHE A 249 -16.90 -3.15 8.29
C PHE A 249 -15.70 -2.69 9.11
N ASP A 250 -15.22 -3.58 9.98
CA ASP A 250 -13.85 -3.50 10.49
C ASP A 250 -13.01 -4.62 9.83
N PRO A 251 -12.05 -4.27 8.95
CA PRO A 251 -11.28 -5.24 8.20
C PRO A 251 -10.36 -6.10 9.07
N VAL A 252 -9.96 -5.65 10.26
CA VAL A 252 -9.12 -6.49 11.12
C VAL A 252 -10.00 -7.47 11.89
N ASP A 253 -11.12 -6.99 12.42
CA ASP A 253 -12.01 -7.83 13.24
C ASP A 253 -12.72 -8.91 12.42
N GLN A 254 -13.12 -8.62 11.17
CA GLN A 254 -13.78 -9.61 10.31
C GLN A 254 -12.91 -10.85 10.08
N TRP A 255 -11.60 -10.67 10.00
CA TRP A 255 -10.65 -11.74 9.73
C TRP A 255 -10.02 -12.32 11.01
N ALA A 256 -10.45 -11.87 12.19
CA ALA A 256 -9.95 -12.37 13.47
C ALA A 256 -10.23 -13.88 13.69
N VAL A 257 -11.22 -14.44 12.97
CA VAL A 257 -11.50 -15.89 12.95
C VAL A 257 -10.33 -16.72 12.41
N LEU A 258 -9.46 -16.13 11.59
CA LEU A 258 -8.23 -16.77 11.11
C LEU A 258 -7.10 -16.75 12.17
N GLY A 259 -7.36 -16.15 13.34
CA GLY A 259 -6.38 -15.89 14.39
C GLY A 259 -5.90 -14.45 14.40
N PRO A 260 -4.87 -14.12 15.20
CA PRO A 260 -4.23 -12.81 15.11
C PRO A 260 -3.50 -12.69 13.76
N ALA A 261 -3.68 -11.56 13.08
CA ALA A 261 -2.84 -11.22 11.93
C ALA A 261 -1.38 -11.14 12.40
N SER A 262 -0.54 -12.00 11.86
CA SER A 262 0.83 -12.18 12.36
C SER A 262 1.83 -11.36 11.57
N THR A 263 1.57 -11.12 10.29
CA THR A 263 2.48 -10.36 9.43
C THR A 263 1.74 -9.61 8.34
N VAL A 264 2.13 -8.35 8.14
CA VAL A 264 1.74 -7.56 6.96
C VAL A 264 3.00 -7.21 6.19
N ARG A 265 3.10 -7.70 4.96
CA ARG A 265 4.17 -7.37 4.03
C ARG A 265 3.62 -6.48 2.93
N GLN A 266 4.36 -5.44 2.56
CA GLN A 266 4.10 -4.67 1.36
C GLN A 266 5.44 -4.36 0.67
N VAL A 267 5.45 -4.35 -0.65
CA VAL A 267 6.65 -4.12 -1.45
C VAL A 267 6.31 -3.45 -2.77
N VAL A 268 7.18 -2.56 -3.23
CA VAL A 268 7.13 -2.03 -4.59
C VAL A 268 7.88 -3.00 -5.50
N LEU A 269 7.16 -3.67 -6.40
CA LEU A 269 7.71 -4.61 -7.38
C LEU A 269 8.25 -3.89 -8.62
N GLU A 270 7.64 -2.76 -8.99
CA GLU A 270 8.02 -1.97 -10.14
C GLU A 270 7.77 -0.49 -9.83
N ALA A 271 8.71 0.38 -10.19
CA ALA A 271 8.55 1.83 -10.12
C ALA A 271 9.24 2.46 -11.34
N SER A 272 8.44 2.96 -12.28
CA SER A 272 8.91 3.66 -13.48
C SER A 272 8.01 4.86 -13.77
N ALA A 273 8.42 5.72 -14.70
CA ALA A 273 7.56 6.81 -15.16
C ALA A 273 6.29 6.30 -15.88
N PHE A 274 6.29 5.05 -16.35
CA PHE A 274 5.18 4.45 -17.11
C PHE A 274 4.09 3.88 -16.20
N ARG A 275 4.49 3.16 -15.15
CA ARG A 275 3.62 2.58 -14.14
C ARG A 275 4.39 2.23 -12.87
N ALA A 276 3.65 1.91 -11.82
CA ALA A 276 4.18 1.30 -10.62
C ALA A 276 3.34 0.08 -10.21
N VAL A 277 4.01 -0.93 -9.66
CA VAL A 277 3.38 -2.17 -9.19
C VAL A 277 3.68 -2.35 -7.70
N ILE A 278 2.63 -2.42 -6.89
CA ILE A 278 2.73 -2.64 -5.44
C ILE A 278 2.09 -3.98 -5.13
N ALA A 279 2.80 -4.82 -4.38
CA ALA A 279 2.26 -6.07 -3.86
C ALA A 279 2.19 -6.02 -2.34
N ALA A 280 1.16 -6.64 -1.79
CA ALA A 280 1.00 -6.80 -0.37
C ALA A 280 0.41 -8.15 0.00
N GLU A 281 0.74 -8.60 1.20
CA GLU A 281 0.28 -9.87 1.74
C GLU A 281 0.04 -9.72 3.24
N TRP A 282 -1.11 -10.19 3.70
CA TRP A 282 -1.41 -10.41 5.11
C TRP A 282 -1.37 -11.90 5.35
N THR A 283 -0.68 -12.31 6.39
CA THR A 283 -0.64 -13.70 6.84
C THR A 283 -1.15 -13.80 8.26
N TRP A 284 -1.89 -14.87 8.53
CA TRP A 284 -2.31 -15.24 9.87
C TRP A 284 -1.59 -16.52 10.24
N SER A 285 -0.87 -16.48 11.36
CA SER A 285 -0.27 -17.68 11.94
C SER A 285 -0.83 -17.86 13.33
N GLY A 286 -1.43 -19.04 13.58
CA GLY A 286 -1.71 -19.49 14.94
C GLY A 286 -0.45 -19.83 15.74
N GLN A 287 0.73 -19.76 15.10
CA GLN A 287 2.03 -19.95 15.74
C GLN A 287 2.81 -18.63 15.83
N PRO A 288 3.67 -18.48 16.86
CA PRO A 288 4.56 -17.32 16.98
C PRO A 288 5.45 -17.18 15.74
N ALA A 289 5.85 -15.95 15.41
CA ALA A 289 6.68 -15.62 14.24
C ALA A 289 8.07 -16.32 14.18
N ASP A 290 8.42 -17.13 15.20
CA ASP A 290 9.71 -17.81 15.38
C ASP A 290 9.71 -19.30 15.04
N ALA A 291 8.60 -19.86 14.56
CA ALA A 291 8.60 -21.21 14.01
C ALA A 291 9.60 -21.28 12.83
N LYS A 292 10.58 -22.18 12.90
CA LYS A 292 11.65 -22.31 11.86
C LYS A 292 11.10 -22.56 10.45
N GLN A 293 9.87 -23.03 10.35
CA GLN A 293 9.03 -23.04 9.16
C GLN A 293 7.59 -22.84 9.64
N PRO A 294 7.04 -21.61 9.59
CA PRO A 294 5.60 -21.47 9.79
C PRO A 294 4.92 -22.24 8.66
N GLU A 295 4.02 -23.17 8.98
CA GLU A 295 3.10 -23.69 7.97
C GLU A 295 2.44 -22.50 7.29
N ALA A 296 2.26 -22.58 5.96
CA ALA A 296 1.64 -21.52 5.19
C ALA A 296 0.20 -21.30 5.69
N GLY A 297 0.04 -20.35 6.60
CA GLY A 297 -1.26 -19.94 7.09
C GLY A 297 -2.10 -19.33 5.96
N PRO A 298 -3.40 -19.09 6.20
CA PRO A 298 -4.22 -18.36 5.25
C PRO A 298 -3.57 -17.02 4.93
N ARG A 299 -3.65 -16.60 3.66
CA ARG A 299 -3.05 -15.36 3.16
C ARG A 299 -4.04 -14.56 2.35
N LEU A 300 -4.19 -13.28 2.68
CA LEU A 300 -4.82 -12.28 1.80
C LEU A 300 -3.71 -11.60 1.04
N SER A 301 -3.85 -11.47 -0.29
CA SER A 301 -2.86 -10.78 -1.10
C SER A 301 -3.51 -9.75 -2.01
N TRP A 302 -2.76 -8.69 -2.28
CA TRP A 302 -3.13 -7.66 -3.22
C TRP A 302 -1.97 -7.38 -4.16
N ARG A 303 -2.27 -7.10 -5.43
CA ARG A 303 -1.35 -6.52 -6.39
C ARG A 303 -2.04 -5.35 -7.07
N TYR A 304 -1.45 -4.17 -6.95
CA TYR A 304 -1.90 -2.93 -7.55
C TYR A 304 -0.97 -2.56 -8.70
N THR A 305 -1.51 -2.41 -9.91
CA THR A 305 -0.81 -1.85 -11.06
C THR A 305 -1.37 -0.45 -11.31
N VAL A 306 -0.58 0.59 -11.04
CA VAL A 306 -1.00 1.99 -11.09
C VAL A 306 -0.36 2.72 -12.27
N TYR A 307 -1.19 3.38 -13.07
CA TYR A 307 -0.76 4.21 -14.20
C TYR A 307 -0.92 5.71 -13.92
N PRO A 308 -0.13 6.58 -14.60
CA PRO A 308 -0.26 8.03 -14.48
C PRO A 308 -1.64 8.59 -14.91
N SER A 309 -2.44 7.78 -15.61
CA SER A 309 -3.80 8.10 -16.01
C SER A 309 -4.83 7.93 -14.88
N GLY A 310 -4.42 7.52 -13.68
CA GLY A 310 -5.34 7.29 -12.55
C GLY A 310 -6.06 5.95 -12.59
N ARG A 311 -5.79 5.11 -13.60
CA ARG A 311 -6.23 3.72 -13.64
C ARG A 311 -5.36 2.87 -12.73
N VAL A 312 -6.02 2.14 -11.84
CA VAL A 312 -5.40 1.20 -10.91
C VAL A 312 -6.07 -0.15 -11.08
N PHE A 313 -5.33 -1.10 -11.63
CA PHE A 313 -5.77 -2.48 -11.77
C PHE A 313 -5.38 -3.24 -10.52
N VAL A 314 -6.33 -3.93 -9.91
CA VAL A 314 -6.14 -4.62 -8.63
C VAL A 314 -6.48 -6.09 -8.79
N LEU A 315 -5.51 -6.95 -8.48
CA LEU A 315 -5.75 -8.35 -8.17
C LEU A 315 -5.82 -8.51 -6.65
N ALA A 316 -6.93 -9.03 -6.14
CA ALA A 316 -7.06 -9.47 -4.76
C ALA A 316 -7.24 -10.98 -4.72
N GLU A 317 -6.48 -11.67 -3.87
CA GLU A 317 -6.67 -13.10 -3.59
C GLU A 317 -6.99 -13.31 -2.12
N CYS A 318 -7.94 -14.21 -1.86
CA CYS A 318 -8.44 -14.49 -0.53
C CYS A 318 -8.58 -16.00 -0.31
N PRO A 319 -8.12 -16.54 0.83
CA PRO A 319 -8.39 -17.92 1.17
C PRO A 319 -9.85 -18.02 1.56
N THR A 320 -10.49 -19.09 1.15
CA THR A 320 -11.90 -19.30 1.44
C THR A 320 -12.13 -20.47 2.38
N GLN A 321 -11.10 -21.30 2.57
CA GLN A 321 -11.13 -22.44 3.45
C GLN A 321 -9.73 -22.67 4.04
N THR A 322 -9.73 -23.07 5.31
CA THR A 322 -8.59 -23.60 6.06
C THR A 322 -9.03 -24.91 6.73
N ALA A 323 -8.13 -25.56 7.48
CA ALA A 323 -8.50 -26.74 8.26
C ALA A 323 -9.57 -26.45 9.34
N SER A 324 -9.67 -25.22 9.84
CA SER A 324 -10.53 -24.84 10.97
C SER A 324 -11.63 -23.83 10.61
N TRP A 325 -11.69 -23.36 9.37
CA TRP A 325 -12.59 -22.28 8.97
C TRP A 325 -12.93 -22.35 7.48
N GLN A 326 -14.16 -21.98 7.12
CA GLN A 326 -14.62 -21.83 5.74
C GLN A 326 -15.52 -20.59 5.64
N ALA A 327 -15.32 -19.78 4.61
CA ALA A 327 -16.24 -18.70 4.26
C ALA A 327 -17.41 -19.25 3.44
N ASP A 328 -18.62 -18.87 3.82
CA ASP A 328 -19.82 -19.16 3.03
C ASP A 328 -19.92 -18.23 1.83
N ASN A 329 -19.73 -16.92 2.09
CA ASN A 329 -19.87 -15.86 1.10
C ASN A 329 -18.81 -14.78 1.32
N LEU A 330 -18.23 -14.31 0.21
CA LEU A 330 -17.21 -13.27 0.19
C LEU A 330 -17.60 -12.14 -0.76
N GLY A 331 -17.23 -10.92 -0.38
CA GLY A 331 -17.33 -9.74 -1.22
C GLY A 331 -16.01 -8.97 -1.24
N LEU A 332 -15.95 -7.98 -2.10
CA LEU A 332 -14.84 -7.04 -2.19
C LEU A 332 -15.39 -5.62 -2.07
N ALA A 333 -15.06 -4.94 -0.97
CA ALA A 333 -15.62 -3.64 -0.63
C ALA A 333 -14.62 -2.51 -0.92
N VAL A 334 -15.13 -1.40 -1.41
CA VAL A 334 -14.40 -0.14 -1.63
C VAL A 334 -15.15 1.00 -0.97
N PHE A 335 -14.46 1.86 -0.20
CA PHE A 335 -15.07 2.95 0.57
C PHE A 335 -14.40 4.31 0.34
N CYS A 336 -15.21 5.36 0.39
CA CYS A 336 -14.80 6.76 0.50
C CYS A 336 -15.42 7.39 1.75
N ASP A 337 -14.93 8.56 2.17
CA ASP A 337 -15.52 9.29 3.29
C ASP A 337 -16.72 10.14 2.82
N GLY A 338 -17.95 9.75 3.18
CA GLY A 338 -19.15 10.52 2.87
C GLY A 338 -19.14 11.95 3.42
N ALA A 339 -18.33 12.24 4.46
CA ALA A 339 -18.16 13.60 4.96
C ALA A 339 -17.33 14.50 4.01
N LYS A 340 -16.70 13.93 2.98
CA LYS A 340 -15.89 14.63 1.96
C LYS A 340 -16.68 14.99 0.71
N ALA A 341 -17.99 15.16 0.88
CA ALA A 341 -18.96 15.54 -0.14
C ALA A 341 -19.16 14.50 -1.27
N PHE A 342 -18.86 13.23 -1.00
CA PHE A 342 -19.27 12.15 -1.90
C PHE A 342 -20.79 11.95 -1.84
N ALA A 343 -21.41 11.80 -3.01
CA ALA A 343 -22.80 11.39 -3.13
C ALA A 343 -22.96 9.89 -2.83
N PRO A 344 -24.18 9.42 -2.52
CA PRO A 344 -24.48 8.00 -2.49
C PRO A 344 -24.03 7.32 -3.80
N PRO A 345 -23.39 6.14 -3.73
CA PRO A 345 -22.86 5.47 -4.91
C PRO A 345 -23.94 5.17 -5.94
N MET A 346 -23.66 5.51 -7.20
CA MET A 346 -24.44 5.07 -8.34
C MET A 346 -23.96 3.68 -8.76
N VAL A 347 -24.86 2.72 -8.86
CA VAL A 347 -24.54 1.36 -9.27
C VAL A 347 -25.29 1.00 -10.53
N ILE A 348 -24.55 0.51 -11.52
CA ILE A 348 -25.09 0.08 -12.82
C ILE A 348 -24.82 -1.41 -12.98
N THR A 349 -25.87 -2.16 -13.28
CA THR A 349 -25.82 -3.58 -13.60
C THR A 349 -26.58 -3.81 -14.90
N GLN A 350 -25.92 -3.55 -16.03
CA GLN A 350 -26.49 -3.71 -17.37
C GLN A 350 -25.71 -4.78 -18.16
N PRO A 351 -26.30 -5.38 -19.22
CA PRO A 351 -25.65 -6.45 -19.97
C PRO A 351 -24.34 -6.05 -20.67
N ASP A 352 -24.12 -4.75 -20.87
CA ASP A 352 -22.95 -4.15 -21.53
C ASP A 352 -21.90 -3.61 -20.55
N ALA A 353 -22.29 -3.28 -19.31
CA ALA A 353 -21.39 -2.77 -18.28
C ALA A 353 -21.94 -2.99 -16.87
N VAL A 354 -21.06 -3.38 -15.93
CA VAL A 354 -21.34 -3.48 -14.50
C VAL A 354 -20.31 -2.64 -13.73
N PHE A 355 -20.74 -1.66 -12.94
CA PHE A 355 -19.81 -0.81 -12.18
C PHE A 355 -20.50 -0.08 -11.02
N GLY A 356 -19.68 0.43 -10.11
CA GLY A 356 -20.06 1.39 -9.09
C GLY A 356 -19.31 2.71 -9.28
N LEU A 357 -20.00 3.84 -9.13
CA LEU A 357 -19.43 5.18 -9.22
C LEU A 357 -19.72 5.92 -7.90
N ILE A 358 -18.67 6.44 -7.27
CA ILE A 358 -18.76 7.29 -6.08
C ILE A 358 -18.26 8.68 -6.48
N SER A 359 -19.19 9.57 -6.81
CA SER A 359 -18.86 10.92 -7.28
C SER A 359 -18.93 11.98 -6.18
N ARG A 360 -18.15 13.06 -6.32
CA ARG A 360 -18.18 14.20 -5.40
C ARG A 360 -19.11 15.32 -5.87
N ASN A 361 -19.58 16.11 -4.89
CA ASN A 361 -20.28 17.36 -5.12
C ASN A 361 -19.43 18.54 -4.61
N PRO A 362 -19.20 19.60 -5.41
CA PRO A 362 -19.69 19.81 -6.77
C PRO A 362 -18.99 18.91 -7.82
N PRO A 363 -19.55 18.80 -9.04
CA PRO A 363 -18.95 18.05 -10.15
C PRO A 363 -17.52 18.51 -10.51
N LYS A 364 -16.81 17.72 -11.32
CA LYS A 364 -15.42 17.95 -11.73
C LYS A 364 -14.43 17.91 -10.56
N CYS A 365 -14.75 17.12 -9.56
CA CYS A 365 -13.88 16.81 -8.44
C CYS A 365 -13.42 15.36 -8.54
N ALA A 366 -12.51 14.93 -7.66
CA ALA A 366 -12.15 13.52 -7.56
C ALA A 366 -13.38 12.58 -7.45
N ASP A 367 -13.53 11.70 -8.44
CA ASP A 367 -14.53 10.64 -8.48
C ASP A 367 -13.84 9.27 -8.42
N LEU A 368 -14.55 8.26 -7.92
CA LEU A 368 -14.06 6.89 -7.89
C LEU A 368 -14.98 5.97 -8.69
N LEU A 369 -14.50 5.50 -9.83
CA LEU A 369 -15.12 4.42 -10.59
C LEU A 369 -14.53 3.07 -10.15
N VAL A 370 -15.40 2.10 -9.88
CA VAL A 370 -15.05 0.73 -9.50
C VAL A 370 -15.69 -0.24 -10.50
N VAL A 371 -14.87 -0.99 -11.23
CA VAL A 371 -15.33 -1.91 -12.28
C VAL A 371 -14.78 -3.32 -12.02
N PRO A 372 -15.62 -4.34 -11.77
CA PRO A 372 -15.15 -5.74 -11.75
C PRO A 372 -14.72 -6.18 -13.15
N ALA A 373 -13.72 -7.05 -13.25
CA ALA A 373 -13.30 -7.62 -14.54
C ALA A 373 -14.43 -8.42 -15.21
N ARG A 374 -15.13 -9.25 -14.43
CA ARG A 374 -16.15 -10.18 -14.95
C ARG A 374 -17.57 -9.67 -14.74
N LEU A 375 -18.36 -9.72 -15.81
CA LEU A 375 -19.79 -9.36 -15.82
C LEU A 375 -20.71 -10.44 -15.25
N ASP A 376 -20.31 -11.71 -15.36
CA ASP A 376 -21.15 -12.88 -15.07
C ASP A 376 -21.16 -13.30 -13.59
N ALA A 377 -20.14 -12.90 -12.83
CA ALA A 377 -19.93 -13.32 -11.46
C ALA A 377 -20.19 -12.24 -10.41
N ALA A 378 -20.22 -10.96 -10.79
CA ALA A 378 -20.24 -9.84 -9.84
C ALA A 378 -21.59 -9.12 -9.83
N GLN A 379 -22.28 -9.16 -8.68
CA GLN A 379 -23.28 -8.14 -8.38
C GLN A 379 -22.58 -6.97 -7.69
N VAL A 380 -22.80 -5.76 -8.17
CA VAL A 380 -22.36 -4.54 -7.48
C VAL A 380 -23.53 -4.05 -6.66
N GLN A 381 -23.28 -3.65 -5.42
CA GLN A 381 -24.30 -3.03 -4.56
C GLN A 381 -23.72 -1.80 -3.83
N PRO A 382 -24.52 -0.75 -3.61
CA PRO A 382 -24.13 0.33 -2.73
C PRO A 382 -24.10 -0.17 -1.29
N ILE A 383 -23.13 0.29 -0.51
CA ILE A 383 -22.99 -0.02 0.90
C ILE A 383 -22.70 1.25 1.70
N HIS A 384 -23.19 1.25 2.94
CA HIS A 384 -22.95 2.30 3.92
C HIS A 384 -22.44 1.64 5.18
N ALA A 385 -21.35 2.16 5.76
CA ALA A 385 -20.92 1.70 7.06
C ALA A 385 -21.97 2.09 8.11
N SER A 386 -22.37 1.16 8.97
CA SER A 386 -23.42 1.43 9.95
C SER A 386 -23.00 2.40 11.04
N ASN A 387 -21.70 2.58 11.26
CA ASN A 387 -21.13 3.23 12.43
C ASN A 387 -20.35 4.51 12.12
N ASP A 388 -20.19 4.88 10.85
CA ASP A 388 -19.45 6.08 10.44
C ASP A 388 -19.93 6.65 9.09
N SER A 389 -19.25 7.70 8.60
CA SER A 389 -19.59 8.42 7.37
C SER A 389 -19.25 7.67 6.08
N ARG A 390 -18.67 6.46 6.13
CA ARG A 390 -18.20 5.78 4.92
C ARG A 390 -19.35 5.39 3.99
N LEU A 391 -19.15 5.73 2.72
CA LEU A 391 -19.98 5.34 1.59
C LEU A 391 -19.13 4.46 0.69
N GLY A 392 -19.71 3.40 0.12
CA GLY A 392 -18.92 2.46 -0.64
C GLY A 392 -19.71 1.60 -1.60
N VAL A 393 -18.98 0.80 -2.36
CA VAL A 393 -19.55 -0.22 -3.23
C VAL A 393 -18.98 -1.57 -2.84
N ILE A 394 -19.81 -2.60 -2.96
CA ILE A 394 -19.39 -3.98 -2.76
C ILE A 394 -19.57 -4.78 -4.04
N LEU A 395 -18.54 -5.54 -4.39
CA LEU A 395 -18.59 -6.56 -5.43
C LEU A 395 -18.89 -7.89 -4.72
N LEU A 396 -20.07 -8.45 -4.94
CA LEU A 396 -20.43 -9.75 -4.39
C LEU A 396 -19.75 -10.86 -5.20
N GLY A 397 -18.92 -11.68 -4.55
CA GLY A 397 -18.21 -12.80 -5.18
C GLY A 397 -19.05 -14.07 -5.34
N GLY A 398 -20.27 -14.08 -4.80
CA GLY A 398 -21.13 -15.26 -4.76
C GLY A 398 -20.67 -16.32 -3.76
N PRO A 399 -21.28 -17.53 -3.82
CA PRO A 399 -20.88 -18.66 -2.99
C PRO A 399 -19.43 -19.05 -3.26
N VAL A 400 -18.69 -19.34 -2.20
CA VAL A 400 -17.33 -19.85 -2.30
C VAL A 400 -17.34 -21.24 -2.94
N VAL A 401 -16.67 -21.38 -4.09
CA VAL A 401 -16.54 -22.67 -4.81
C VAL A 401 -15.10 -23.14 -5.01
N ARG A 402 -14.10 -22.34 -4.60
CA ARG A 402 -12.67 -22.64 -4.75
C ARG A 402 -11.93 -22.34 -3.45
N PRO A 403 -10.81 -23.03 -3.14
CA PRO A 403 -10.00 -22.77 -1.93
C PRO A 403 -9.42 -21.35 -1.86
N ILE A 404 -9.21 -20.72 -3.02
CA ILE A 404 -8.78 -19.33 -3.16
C ILE A 404 -9.76 -18.64 -4.09
N GLN A 405 -10.34 -17.55 -3.60
CA GLN A 405 -11.15 -16.64 -4.40
C GLN A 405 -10.23 -15.54 -4.94
N ARG A 406 -10.41 -15.23 -6.22
CA ARG A 406 -9.68 -14.17 -6.93
C ARG A 406 -10.64 -13.15 -7.45
N TRP A 407 -10.25 -11.89 -7.37
CA TRP A 407 -10.94 -10.78 -8.00
C TRP A 407 -9.94 -9.92 -8.75
N ALA A 408 -10.25 -9.59 -10.00
CA ALA A 408 -9.65 -8.45 -10.68
C ALA A 408 -10.67 -7.32 -10.78
N GLN A 409 -10.22 -6.10 -10.56
CA GLN A 409 -11.02 -4.90 -10.71
C GLN A 409 -10.18 -3.72 -11.17
N LEU A 410 -10.83 -2.81 -11.88
CA LEU A 410 -10.30 -1.50 -12.22
C LEU A 410 -10.87 -0.48 -11.22
N LEU A 411 -9.98 0.31 -10.62
CA LEU A 411 -10.29 1.56 -9.96
C LEU A 411 -9.83 2.72 -10.85
N VAL A 412 -10.65 3.77 -10.98
CA VAL A 412 -10.26 4.99 -11.69
C VAL A 412 -10.41 6.19 -10.76
N PHE A 413 -9.28 6.86 -10.49
CA PHE A 413 -9.17 8.01 -9.60
C PHE A 413 -9.05 9.36 -10.35
N TRP A 414 -8.79 9.31 -11.66
CA TRP A 414 -8.62 10.45 -12.55
C TRP A 414 -8.98 10.02 -13.98
N PRO A 415 -9.56 10.88 -14.84
CA PRO A 415 -9.84 12.31 -14.65
C PRO A 415 -11.00 12.61 -13.68
N PRO A 416 -11.14 13.87 -13.20
CA PRO A 416 -12.19 14.25 -12.26
C PRO A 416 -13.56 14.48 -12.90
N ASP A 417 -13.71 14.28 -14.21
CA ASP A 417 -14.97 14.50 -14.96
C ASP A 417 -15.75 13.20 -15.20
N LEU A 418 -15.56 12.21 -14.34
CA LEU A 418 -16.27 10.92 -14.34
C LEU A 418 -17.65 11.04 -13.65
N ASP A 419 -18.26 12.23 -13.66
CA ASP A 419 -19.41 12.60 -12.84
C ASP A 419 -20.73 11.92 -13.24
N THR A 420 -20.78 11.24 -14.40
CA THR A 420 -22.04 10.74 -14.98
C THR A 420 -21.91 9.35 -15.56
N GLU A 421 -23.03 8.60 -15.57
CA GLU A 421 -23.13 7.29 -16.21
C GLU A 421 -22.65 7.30 -17.66
N LEU A 422 -23.00 8.35 -18.42
CA LEU A 422 -22.62 8.48 -19.83
C LEU A 422 -21.10 8.58 -20.01
N ALA A 423 -20.40 9.24 -19.07
CA ALA A 423 -18.94 9.39 -19.11
C ALA A 423 -18.22 8.09 -18.70
N VAL A 424 -18.73 7.39 -17.68
CA VAL A 424 -18.03 6.21 -17.10
C VAL A 424 -18.38 4.88 -17.77
N ARG A 425 -19.57 4.74 -18.33
CA ARG A 425 -20.02 3.48 -18.94
C ARG A 425 -19.08 3.00 -20.05
N PRO A 426 -18.61 3.85 -20.98
CA PRO A 426 -17.64 3.40 -21.99
C PRO A 426 -16.35 2.87 -21.37
N VAL A 427 -15.85 3.49 -20.30
CA VAL A 427 -14.62 3.05 -19.61
C VAL A 427 -14.82 1.69 -18.95
N ALA A 428 -15.97 1.48 -18.29
CA ALA A 428 -16.31 0.20 -17.69
C ALA A 428 -16.47 -0.92 -18.73
N ALA A 429 -17.22 -0.64 -19.81
CA ALA A 429 -17.43 -1.59 -20.91
C ALA A 429 -16.11 -1.96 -21.62
N ASP A 430 -15.18 -1.01 -21.74
CA ASP A 430 -13.87 -1.19 -22.35
C ASP A 430 -12.96 -2.15 -21.57
N TYR A 431 -13.02 -2.06 -20.24
CA TYR A 431 -12.28 -2.94 -19.33
C TYR A 431 -12.90 -4.35 -19.26
N GLN A 432 -14.24 -4.45 -19.24
CA GLN A 432 -14.95 -5.72 -19.04
C GLN A 432 -15.09 -6.58 -20.29
N ARG A 433 -15.02 -5.96 -21.46
CA ARG A 433 -15.12 -6.63 -22.76
C ARG A 433 -14.18 -5.94 -23.74
N PRO A 434 -12.88 -6.13 -23.54
CA PRO A 434 -11.90 -5.45 -24.35
C PRO A 434 -11.93 -5.97 -25.79
N GLY A 435 -11.77 -5.07 -26.76
CA GLY A 435 -11.70 -5.47 -28.17
C GLY A 435 -10.43 -6.28 -28.43
N THR A 436 -10.57 -7.56 -28.76
CA THR A 436 -9.43 -8.45 -28.98
C THR A 436 -8.65 -8.05 -30.24
N PRO A 437 -7.32 -7.85 -30.16
CA PRO A 437 -6.53 -7.53 -31.35
C PRO A 437 -6.46 -8.70 -32.32
N ALA A 438 -6.67 -8.41 -33.61
CA ALA A 438 -6.48 -9.37 -34.70
C ALA A 438 -4.98 -9.46 -35.04
N VAL A 439 -4.34 -10.57 -34.69
CA VAL A 439 -2.90 -10.78 -34.94
C VAL A 439 -2.69 -11.39 -36.32
N GLU A 440 -2.00 -10.66 -37.19
CA GLU A 440 -1.60 -11.11 -38.54
C GLU A 440 -0.25 -11.84 -38.50
N TRP A 441 0.67 -11.40 -37.64
CA TRP A 441 1.99 -11.99 -37.44
C TRP A 441 2.41 -11.88 -35.97
N GLY A 442 2.98 -12.93 -35.39
CA GLY A 442 3.20 -13.03 -33.94
C GLY A 442 2.10 -13.83 -33.25
N LYS A 443 1.92 -13.64 -31.93
CA LYS A 443 0.92 -14.37 -31.13
C LYS A 443 0.23 -13.46 -30.13
N LEU A 444 -1.07 -13.68 -29.93
CA LEU A 444 -1.81 -13.22 -28.76
C LEU A 444 -1.65 -14.27 -27.65
N ILE A 445 -1.29 -13.83 -26.45
CA ILE A 445 -1.01 -14.71 -25.33
C ILE A 445 -2.22 -14.77 -24.41
N LEU A 446 -2.89 -15.92 -24.42
CA LEU A 446 -4.11 -16.18 -23.64
C LEU A 446 -3.83 -16.84 -22.28
N THR A 447 -2.56 -16.95 -21.90
CA THR A 447 -2.13 -17.69 -20.71
C THR A 447 -1.28 -16.85 -19.77
N ASP A 448 -1.31 -15.52 -19.93
CA ASP A 448 -0.64 -14.64 -18.97
C ASP A 448 -1.36 -14.77 -17.61
N PRO A 449 -0.66 -14.89 -16.47
CA PRO A 449 -1.31 -15.21 -15.18
C PRO A 449 -2.41 -14.24 -14.73
N GLY A 450 -2.43 -13.02 -15.26
CA GLY A 450 -3.43 -12.01 -14.96
C GLY A 450 -4.57 -11.89 -15.98
N ASP A 451 -4.60 -12.74 -17.01
CA ASP A 451 -5.71 -12.90 -17.96
C ASP A 451 -6.69 -13.96 -17.39
N LEU A 452 -7.79 -13.49 -16.83
CA LEU A 452 -8.70 -14.33 -16.02
C LEU A 452 -9.74 -15.08 -16.85
N ASP A 453 -10.00 -14.66 -18.09
CA ASP A 453 -10.94 -15.29 -19.00
C ASP A 453 -10.30 -15.87 -20.29
N ASN A 454 -8.99 -15.68 -20.45
CA ASN A 454 -8.16 -16.16 -21.56
C ASN A 454 -8.51 -15.49 -22.89
N ASP A 455 -8.84 -14.20 -22.88
CA ASP A 455 -9.13 -13.41 -24.08
C ASP A 455 -7.90 -12.64 -24.63
N GLY A 456 -6.76 -12.70 -23.93
CA GLY A 456 -5.51 -12.04 -24.25
C GLY A 456 -5.33 -10.65 -23.63
N TYR A 457 -6.33 -10.15 -22.88
CA TYR A 457 -6.26 -8.96 -22.05
C TYR A 457 -6.06 -9.34 -20.59
N ASN A 458 -4.92 -8.97 -20.03
CA ASN A 458 -4.64 -9.16 -18.61
C ASN A 458 -5.37 -8.08 -17.80
N GLU A 459 -6.44 -8.45 -17.11
CA GLU A 459 -7.26 -7.52 -16.32
C GLU A 459 -6.56 -7.04 -15.04
N THR A 460 -5.54 -7.75 -14.58
CA THR A 460 -4.75 -7.38 -13.38
C THR A 460 -3.69 -6.31 -13.66
N GLU A 461 -3.31 -6.13 -14.92
CA GLU A 461 -2.33 -5.14 -15.37
C GLU A 461 -2.89 -4.13 -16.36
N GLY A 462 -4.06 -4.40 -16.95
CA GLY A 462 -4.71 -3.54 -17.93
C GLY A 462 -4.03 -3.54 -19.30
N VAL A 463 -3.43 -4.66 -19.71
CA VAL A 463 -2.59 -4.75 -20.91
C VAL A 463 -3.01 -5.90 -21.81
N PHE A 464 -2.86 -5.75 -23.12
CA PHE A 464 -2.89 -6.89 -24.03
C PHE A 464 -1.51 -7.54 -24.10
N VAL A 465 -1.46 -8.86 -24.04
CA VAL A 465 -0.19 -9.59 -24.01
C VAL A 465 0.08 -10.22 -25.37
N LEU A 466 1.17 -9.79 -26.00
CA LEU A 466 1.57 -10.21 -27.34
C LEU A 466 2.99 -10.78 -27.30
N ALA A 467 3.29 -11.71 -28.19
CA ALA A 467 4.63 -12.23 -28.39
C ALA A 467 5.05 -12.09 -29.86
N PRO A 468 6.20 -11.46 -30.15
CA PRO A 468 6.76 -11.45 -31.50
C PRO A 468 7.05 -12.86 -32.00
N GLN A 469 6.87 -13.09 -33.31
CA GLN A 469 7.34 -14.29 -34.01
C GLN A 469 8.41 -13.87 -35.00
N ASP A 470 9.54 -14.59 -35.02
CA ASP A 470 10.69 -14.27 -35.88
C ASP A 470 11.09 -12.79 -35.76
N ASN A 471 11.15 -12.30 -34.50
CA ASN A 471 11.48 -10.92 -34.14
C ASN A 471 10.53 -9.85 -34.71
N SER A 472 9.33 -10.22 -35.17
CA SER A 472 8.34 -9.28 -35.67
C SER A 472 6.95 -9.55 -35.10
N LEU A 473 6.13 -8.51 -35.00
CA LEU A 473 4.73 -8.59 -34.60
C LEU A 473 3.93 -7.65 -35.49
N ARG A 474 2.74 -8.09 -35.91
CA ARG A 474 1.76 -7.28 -36.61
C ARG A 474 0.37 -7.63 -36.13
N ALA A 475 -0.30 -6.67 -35.51
CA ALA A 475 -1.64 -6.85 -34.96
C ALA A 475 -2.50 -5.61 -35.19
N THR A 476 -3.78 -5.80 -35.48
CA THR A 476 -4.74 -4.71 -35.65
C THR A 476 -5.69 -4.67 -34.45
N PHE A 477 -5.70 -3.56 -33.72
CA PHE A 477 -6.72 -3.27 -32.73
C PHE A 477 -7.94 -2.71 -33.42
N ASN A 478 -9.04 -3.45 -33.41
CA ASN A 478 -10.32 -2.93 -33.84
C ASN A 478 -11.15 -2.55 -32.61
N PRO A 479 -11.55 -1.27 -32.45
CA PRO A 479 -12.42 -0.88 -31.35
C PRO A 479 -13.81 -1.55 -31.36
N ASP A 480 -14.22 -2.26 -32.42
CA ASP A 480 -15.50 -2.97 -32.52
C ASP A 480 -16.70 -2.12 -32.08
N SER A 481 -16.74 -0.87 -32.55
CA SER A 481 -17.72 0.20 -32.21
C SER A 481 -17.62 0.80 -30.80
N ARG A 482 -16.61 0.44 -30.00
CA ARG A 482 -16.38 0.94 -28.63
C ARG A 482 -15.09 1.72 -28.53
N LEU A 483 -15.08 2.79 -27.75
CA LEU A 483 -13.85 3.52 -27.48
C LEU A 483 -12.91 2.67 -26.62
N ARG A 484 -11.64 2.55 -27.04
CA ARG A 484 -10.57 2.02 -26.18
C ARG A 484 -9.95 3.16 -25.41
N PHE A 485 -9.77 3.00 -24.10
CA PHE A 485 -9.14 4.01 -23.26
C PHE A 485 -7.78 3.56 -22.76
N ASP A 486 -6.76 4.36 -23.04
CA ASP A 486 -5.37 4.12 -22.62
C ASP A 486 -4.85 2.69 -22.97
N PRO A 487 -5.01 2.20 -24.21
CA PRO A 487 -4.62 0.83 -24.56
C PRO A 487 -3.11 0.65 -24.49
N ILE A 488 -2.70 -0.38 -23.74
CA ILE A 488 -1.32 -0.77 -23.53
C ILE A 488 -1.09 -2.18 -24.06
N VAL A 489 0.04 -2.38 -24.73
CA VAL A 489 0.53 -3.71 -25.14
C VAL A 489 1.77 -4.08 -24.33
N LYS A 490 1.85 -5.34 -23.91
CA LYS A 490 3.02 -5.98 -23.28
C LYS A 490 3.60 -6.98 -24.28
N LEU A 491 4.87 -6.80 -24.65
CA LEU A 491 5.59 -7.70 -25.56
C LEU A 491 6.51 -8.64 -24.76
N LEU A 492 6.14 -9.91 -24.72
CA LEU A 492 6.90 -10.94 -24.01
C LEU A 492 8.24 -11.27 -24.67
N ASP A 493 9.16 -11.81 -23.87
CA ASP A 493 10.46 -12.34 -24.29
C ASP A 493 11.39 -11.29 -24.93
N THR A 494 11.17 -10.00 -24.60
CA THR A 494 11.92 -8.89 -25.19
C THR A 494 13.06 -8.36 -24.30
N ALA A 495 13.37 -9.00 -23.17
CA ALA A 495 14.32 -8.51 -22.17
C ALA A 495 15.73 -8.22 -22.72
N HIS A 496 16.18 -8.99 -23.72
CA HIS A 496 17.51 -8.86 -24.33
C HIS A 496 17.48 -8.19 -25.72
N GLN A 497 16.31 -7.73 -26.15
CA GLN A 497 16.08 -7.22 -27.49
C GLN A 497 15.94 -5.70 -27.48
N GLU A 498 16.42 -5.01 -28.50
CA GLU A 498 15.92 -3.68 -28.84
C GLU A 498 14.59 -3.83 -29.56
N VAL A 499 13.64 -2.96 -29.22
CA VAL A 499 12.27 -3.06 -29.74
C VAL A 499 11.83 -1.70 -30.24
N TRP A 500 11.29 -1.68 -31.45
CA TRP A 500 10.63 -0.51 -32.05
C TRP A 500 9.18 -0.87 -32.29
N ILE A 501 8.26 -0.06 -31.77
CA ILE A 501 6.82 -0.23 -31.93
C ILE A 501 6.29 0.95 -32.74
N TYR A 502 5.44 0.64 -33.71
CA TYR A 502 4.76 1.60 -34.58
C TYR A 502 3.25 1.41 -34.44
N ALA A 503 2.51 2.51 -34.40
CA ALA A 503 1.06 2.55 -34.47
C ALA A 503 0.67 3.36 -35.72
N ASN A 504 -0.02 2.72 -36.67
CA ASN A 504 -0.35 3.28 -37.99
C ASN A 504 0.88 3.90 -38.69
N GLY A 505 2.02 3.18 -38.65
CA GLY A 505 3.29 3.61 -39.24
C GLY A 505 4.02 4.73 -38.47
N ARG A 506 3.52 5.18 -37.31
CA ARG A 506 4.17 6.19 -36.47
C ARG A 506 4.82 5.55 -35.25
N ILE A 507 6.06 5.93 -34.94
CA ILE A 507 6.76 5.41 -33.78
C ILE A 507 6.01 5.72 -32.47
N VAL A 508 5.79 4.70 -31.66
CA VAL A 508 5.26 4.82 -30.29
C VAL A 508 6.40 5.25 -29.38
N ARG A 509 6.27 6.41 -28.76
CA ARG A 509 7.32 6.98 -27.88
C ARG A 509 7.11 6.65 -26.42
N ASP A 510 5.87 6.40 -26.03
CA ASP A 510 5.50 6.08 -24.66
C ASP A 510 5.68 4.58 -24.43
N MET A 511 6.94 4.21 -24.15
CA MET A 511 7.36 2.85 -23.92
C MET A 511 8.21 2.75 -22.66
N ALA A 512 8.10 1.63 -21.96
CA ALA A 512 8.95 1.27 -20.83
C ALA A 512 9.24 -0.22 -20.83
N ARG A 513 10.03 -0.67 -19.86
CA ARG A 513 10.20 -2.10 -19.57
C ARG A 513 9.61 -2.41 -18.21
N SER A 514 8.92 -3.54 -18.13
CA SER A 514 8.47 -4.10 -16.87
C SER A 514 9.67 -4.56 -16.03
N ALA A 515 9.43 -4.90 -14.76
CA ALA A 515 10.45 -5.51 -13.91
C ALA A 515 11.03 -6.82 -14.49
N GLY A 516 10.25 -7.55 -15.31
CA GLY A 516 10.68 -8.76 -16.01
C GLY A 516 11.48 -8.50 -17.28
N GLY A 517 11.61 -7.25 -17.72
CA GLY A 517 12.30 -6.86 -18.94
C GLY A 517 11.41 -6.79 -20.18
N ASP A 518 10.15 -7.20 -20.10
CA ASP A 518 9.17 -7.10 -21.20
C ASP A 518 8.89 -5.64 -21.56
N VAL A 519 8.76 -5.34 -22.84
CA VAL A 519 8.39 -3.99 -23.30
C VAL A 519 6.91 -3.74 -23.09
N LEU A 520 6.60 -2.61 -22.47
CA LEU A 520 5.26 -2.05 -22.33
C LEU A 520 5.16 -0.83 -23.24
N ALA A 521 4.06 -0.69 -23.97
CA ALA A 521 3.85 0.46 -24.84
C ALA A 521 2.41 0.95 -24.83
N ARG A 522 2.22 2.25 -24.62
CA ARG A 522 0.93 2.92 -24.70
C ARG A 522 0.68 3.36 -26.15
N ILE A 523 -0.35 2.79 -26.77
CA ILE A 523 -0.61 2.96 -28.21
C ILE A 523 -1.33 4.28 -28.51
N GLY A 524 -2.08 4.81 -27.54
CA GLY A 524 -2.76 6.09 -27.61
C GLY A 524 -3.52 6.38 -26.31
N GLN A 525 -4.14 7.55 -26.20
CA GLN A 525 -5.01 7.89 -25.06
C GLN A 525 -6.44 7.36 -25.27
N THR A 526 -6.96 7.48 -26.49
CA THR A 526 -8.26 6.94 -26.87
C THR A 526 -8.18 6.46 -28.31
N ILE A 527 -8.71 5.27 -28.60
CA ILE A 527 -8.78 4.71 -29.95
C ILE A 527 -10.25 4.52 -30.32
N ASP A 528 -10.68 5.18 -31.38
CA ASP A 528 -12.04 5.12 -31.96
C ASP A 528 -12.07 4.53 -33.39
N GLN A 529 -10.90 4.32 -33.99
CA GLN A 529 -10.70 3.72 -35.30
C GLN A 529 -9.71 2.56 -35.23
N PRO A 530 -9.71 1.61 -36.19
CA PRO A 530 -8.72 0.55 -36.22
C PRO A 530 -7.28 1.09 -36.19
N VAL A 531 -6.42 0.50 -35.36
CA VAL A 531 -5.01 0.84 -35.26
C VAL A 531 -4.16 -0.39 -35.55
N LEU A 532 -3.34 -0.30 -36.61
CA LEU A 532 -2.32 -1.27 -36.93
C LEU A 532 -1.11 -1.04 -36.02
N ILE A 533 -0.71 -2.08 -35.29
CA ILE A 533 0.50 -2.11 -34.48
C ILE A 533 1.51 -3.02 -35.14
N GLU A 534 2.71 -2.50 -35.33
CA GLU A 534 3.86 -3.25 -35.84
C GLU A 534 4.99 -3.15 -34.83
N ALA A 535 5.59 -4.26 -34.44
CA ALA A 535 6.79 -4.28 -33.61
C ALA A 535 7.92 -5.03 -34.30
N HIS A 536 9.12 -4.47 -34.23
CA HIS A 536 10.35 -5.10 -34.68
C HIS A 536 11.30 -5.25 -33.51
N CYS A 537 11.83 -6.45 -33.34
CA CYS A 537 12.77 -6.78 -32.29
C CYS A 537 14.13 -7.09 -32.89
N GLN A 538 15.21 -6.76 -32.19
CA GLN A 538 16.57 -7.10 -32.62
C GLN A 538 17.40 -7.49 -31.41
N ASP A 539 18.07 -8.64 -31.47
CA ASP A 539 18.95 -9.07 -30.40
C ASP A 539 20.11 -8.09 -30.24
N ARG A 540 20.36 -7.65 -28.99
CA ARG A 540 21.45 -6.69 -28.70
C ARG A 540 22.83 -7.23 -29.04
N SER A 541 23.01 -8.56 -29.03
CA SER A 541 24.25 -9.23 -29.41
C SER A 541 24.60 -9.06 -30.88
N ASP A 542 23.61 -8.81 -31.72
CA ASP A 542 23.75 -8.87 -33.17
C ASP A 542 24.13 -7.51 -33.78
N ARG A 543 24.38 -6.48 -32.95
CA ARG A 543 24.91 -5.20 -33.42
C ARG A 543 26.37 -5.38 -33.87
N PRO A 544 26.68 -5.27 -35.17
CA PRO A 544 28.05 -5.29 -35.66
C PRO A 544 28.69 -3.95 -35.26
N GLY A 545 29.39 -3.91 -34.12
CA GLY A 545 30.04 -2.69 -33.63
C GLY A 545 30.23 -2.57 -32.12
N ALA A 546 29.60 -3.43 -31.30
CA ALA A 546 29.82 -3.45 -29.85
C ALA A 546 31.12 -4.18 -29.44
N GLY A 547 32.17 -4.06 -30.26
CA GLY A 547 33.50 -4.59 -29.96
C GLY A 547 34.17 -3.77 -28.85
N THR A 548 34.16 -4.32 -27.64
CA THR A 548 35.22 -4.21 -26.61
C THR A 548 36.11 -2.96 -26.64
N GLY A 549 35.52 -1.80 -26.42
CA GLY A 549 36.24 -0.61 -25.93
C GLY A 549 36.64 -0.76 -24.47
N SER A 550 37.39 -1.80 -24.12
CA SER A 550 38.01 -1.94 -22.80
C SER A 550 39.16 -0.92 -22.69
N ARG A 551 38.85 0.28 -22.21
CA ARG A 551 39.89 1.18 -21.70
C ARG A 551 40.21 0.77 -20.27
N ALA A 552 41.29 0.01 -20.14
CA ALA A 552 42.00 -0.13 -18.89
C ALA A 552 42.46 1.25 -18.40
N HIS A 553 41.94 1.66 -17.25
CA HIS A 553 42.59 2.64 -16.39
C HIS A 553 42.89 1.96 -15.05
N GLY A 554 44.17 1.71 -14.86
CA GLY A 554 44.81 1.64 -13.55
C GLY A 554 46.21 2.23 -13.69
N PRO A 555 46.92 2.51 -12.59
CA PRO A 555 46.46 2.61 -11.21
C PRO A 555 46.08 4.03 -10.78
#